data_AF-A0A6V7M8T2-F1
#
_entry.id   AF-A0A6V7M8T2-F1
#
_cell.length_a   1.000
_cell.length_b   1.000
_cell.length_c   1.000
_cell.angle_alpha   90.00
_cell.angle_beta   90.00
_cell.angle_gamma   90.00
#
_symmetry.space_group_name_H-M   'P 1'
#
loop_
_entity.id
_entity.type
_entity.pdbx_description
1 polymer ?
#
loop_
_entity_poly.entity_id
_entity_poly.type
_entity_poly.pdbx_seq_one_letter_code
_entity_poly.pdbx_strand_id
1 'polypeptide(L)' 'MDILSRNISKRGLDVIDDWLKNEGYFRKNAPHDAACLFRAVSEQIYLTQYYHLRVRKECVDYMRKNKQQFQK' A
#
# COMPACT_ATOMS: atom_id res chain seq x y z
N MET A 1 14.05 26.98 20.44
CA MET A 1 14.82 27.00 19.17
C MET A 1 14.91 25.54 18.76
N ASP A 2 13.86 25.01 18.14
CA ASP A 2 13.65 23.56 18.08
C ASP A 2 13.44 23.11 16.66
N ILE A 3 14.52 22.98 15.90
CA ILE A 3 14.50 22.37 14.55
C ILE A 3 15.78 21.57 14.30
N LEU A 4 16.13 20.67 15.21
CA LEU A 4 17.18 19.67 14.97
C LEU A 4 16.68 18.26 15.31
N SER A 5 15.58 17.88 14.65
CA SER A 5 15.27 16.46 14.39
C SER A 5 14.49 16.33 13.10
N ARG A 6 15.05 16.86 11.99
CA ARG A 6 14.56 16.52 10.65
C ARG A 6 15.15 15.17 10.25
N ASN A 7 14.51 14.14 10.78
CA ASN A 7 14.69 12.73 10.47
C ASN A 7 14.85 12.52 8.95
N ILE A 8 16.01 12.02 8.50
CA ILE A 8 16.41 11.91 7.08
C ILE A 8 15.41 11.06 6.26
N SER A 9 14.66 10.17 6.92
CA SER A 9 13.59 9.36 6.33
C SER A 9 12.41 10.17 5.75
N LYS A 10 12.16 11.41 6.19
CA LYS A 10 11.03 12.21 5.67
C LYS A 10 11.28 12.75 4.27
N ARG A 11 12.53 13.10 3.95
CA ARG A 11 12.90 13.73 2.67
C ARG A 11 12.56 12.90 1.43
N GLY A 12 12.61 11.57 1.52
CA GLY A 12 12.25 10.69 0.39
C GLY A 12 10.74 10.51 0.20
N LEU A 13 9.96 10.64 1.29
CA LEU A 13 8.49 10.61 1.22
C LEU A 13 7.97 11.91 0.60
N ASP A 14 8.58 13.03 0.96
CA ASP A 14 8.20 14.37 0.49
C ASP A 14 8.28 14.48 -1.04
N VAL A 15 9.31 13.94 -1.71
CA VAL A 15 9.45 14.00 -3.17
C VAL A 15 8.35 13.22 -3.91
N ILE A 16 8.02 12.03 -3.41
CA ILE A 16 6.97 11.20 -4.02
C ILE A 16 5.61 11.85 -3.78
N ASP A 17 5.39 12.44 -2.61
CA ASP A 17 4.12 13.09 -2.26
C ASP A 17 3.91 14.37 -3.06
N ASP A 18 4.98 15.15 -3.33
CA ASP A 18 4.96 16.30 -4.23
C ASP A 18 4.61 15.88 -5.67
N TRP A 19 5.23 14.80 -6.16
CA TRP A 19 4.89 14.25 -7.48
C TRP A 19 3.43 13.79 -7.54
N LEU A 20 2.96 13.02 -6.54
CA LEU A 20 1.57 12.58 -6.47
C LEU A 20 0.61 13.77 -6.50
N LYS A 21 0.91 14.82 -5.73
CA LYS A 21 0.09 16.04 -5.69
C LYS A 21 0.02 16.73 -7.05
N ASN A 22 1.13 16.82 -7.78
CA ASN A 22 1.15 17.39 -9.14
C ASN A 22 0.29 16.58 -10.11
N GLU A 23 0.23 15.27 -9.91
CA GLU A 23 -0.64 14.35 -10.68
C GLU A 23 -2.10 14.34 -10.18
N GLY A 24 -2.46 15.11 -9.15
CA GLY A 24 -3.80 15.16 -8.58
C GLY A 24 -4.13 14.02 -7.60
N TYR A 25 -3.12 13.28 -7.15
CA TYR A 25 -3.24 12.20 -6.17
C TYR A 25 -2.68 12.58 -4.81
N PHE A 26 -2.87 11.70 -3.83
CA PHE A 26 -2.26 11.81 -2.51
C PHE A 26 -1.92 10.41 -1.97
N ARG A 27 -0.95 10.33 -1.06
CA ARG A 27 -0.64 9.08 -0.35
C ARG A 27 -1.60 8.88 0.81
N LYS A 28 -2.33 7.77 0.81
CA LYS A 28 -3.09 7.31 1.97
C LYS A 28 -2.22 6.42 2.86
N ASN A 29 -2.12 6.76 4.14
CA ASN A 29 -1.36 5.97 5.10
C ASN A 29 -2.02 4.60 5.36
N ALA A 30 -1.20 3.56 5.42
CA ALA A 30 -1.59 2.22 5.83
C ALA A 30 -0.62 1.71 6.91
N PRO A 31 -1.06 0.82 7.82
CA PRO A 31 -0.18 0.14 8.75
C PRO A 31 1.00 -0.53 8.04
N HIS A 32 2.20 -0.37 8.58
CA HIS A 32 3.41 -1.03 8.11
C HIS A 32 3.51 -2.44 8.70
N ASP A 33 2.61 -3.32 8.29
CA ASP A 33 2.53 -4.71 8.71
C ASP A 33 2.71 -5.69 7.52
N ALA A 34 2.75 -6.99 7.80
CA ALA A 34 2.91 -8.04 6.78
C ALA A 34 1.69 -8.15 5.82
N ALA A 35 0.63 -7.38 6.04
CA ALA A 35 -0.56 -7.34 5.19
C ALA A 35 -0.70 -6.02 4.42
N CYS A 36 0.29 -5.11 4.49
CA CYS A 36 0.21 -3.76 3.94
C CYS A 36 -0.15 -3.71 2.45
N LEU A 37 0.35 -4.65 1.64
CA LEU A 37 -0.01 -4.78 0.22
C LEU A 37 -1.52 -5.01 0.06
N PHE A 38 -2.10 -5.94 0.81
CA PHE A 38 -3.53 -6.24 0.75
C PHE A 38 -4.38 -5.12 1.35
N ARG A 39 -3.85 -4.35 2.32
CA ARG A 39 -4.51 -3.15 2.85
C ARG A 39 -4.62 -2.06 1.79
N ALA A 40 -3.54 -1.80 1.04
CA ALA A 40 -3.54 -0.83 -0.05
C ALA A 40 -4.55 -1.20 -1.15
N VAL A 41 -4.62 -2.48 -1.52
CA VAL A 41 -5.60 -2.97 -2.51
C VAL A 41 -7.03 -2.91 -1.97
N SER A 42 -7.24 -3.28 -0.70
CA SER A 42 -8.56 -3.18 -0.06
C SER A 42 -9.07 -1.74 -0.04
N GLU A 43 -8.18 -0.78 0.24
CA GLU A 43 -8.50 0.63 0.21
C GLU A 43 -8.92 1.11 -1.19
N GLN A 44 -8.19 0.70 -2.23
CA GLN A 44 -8.50 1.09 -3.61
C GLN A 44 -9.83 0.49 -4.13
N ILE A 45 -10.16 -0.74 -3.73
CA ILE A 45 -11.35 -1.44 -4.23
C ILE A 45 -12.59 -1.14 -3.38
N TYR A 46 -12.43 -1.10 -2.06
CA TYR A 46 -13.54 -1.04 -1.10
C TYR A 46 -13.61 0.28 -0.33
N LEU A 47 -12.71 1.24 -0.59
CA LEU A 47 -12.57 2.50 0.16
C LEU A 47 -12.35 2.27 1.67
N THR A 48 -11.82 1.10 2.02
CA THR A 48 -11.49 0.73 3.40
C THR A 48 -10.39 -0.34 3.45
N GLN A 49 -9.46 -0.22 4.39
CA GLN A 49 -8.43 -1.23 4.65
C GLN A 49 -8.97 -2.48 5.36
N TYR A 50 -10.22 -2.46 5.83
CA TYR A 50 -10.82 -3.51 6.65
C TYR A 50 -10.82 -4.90 5.97
N TYR A 51 -11.05 -4.94 4.66
CA TYR A 51 -11.19 -6.20 3.90
C TYR A 51 -9.85 -6.80 3.43
N HIS A 52 -8.71 -6.37 3.96
CA HIS A 52 -7.39 -6.85 3.52
C HIS A 52 -7.21 -8.38 3.62
N LEU A 53 -7.79 -9.05 4.63
CA LEU A 53 -7.76 -10.52 4.73
C LEU A 53 -8.60 -11.20 3.64
N ARG A 54 -9.74 -10.60 3.28
CA ARG A 54 -10.58 -11.08 2.18
C ARG A 54 -9.84 -10.96 0.85
N VAL A 55 -9.23 -9.81 0.57
CA VAL A 55 -8.39 -9.59 -0.62
C VAL A 55 -7.30 -10.67 -0.69
N ARG A 56 -6.56 -10.90 0.41
CA ARG A 56 -5.53 -11.94 0.46
C ARG A 56 -6.08 -13.31 0.11
N LYS A 57 -7.23 -13.69 0.70
CA LYS A 57 -7.88 -14.98 0.42
C LYS A 57 -8.25 -15.11 -1.05
N GLU A 58 -8.88 -14.09 -1.63
CA GLU A 58 -9.29 -14.08 -3.04
C GLU A 58 -8.08 -14.17 -3.98
N CYS A 59 -6.99 -13.46 -3.71
CA CYS A 59 -5.73 -13.58 -4.47
C CYS A 59 -5.18 -15.01 -4.43
N VAL A 60 -5.10 -15.62 -3.24
CA VAL A 60 -4.54 -16.97 -3.10
C VAL A 60 -5.45 -18.01 -3.75
N ASP A 61 -6.77 -17.87 -3.63
CA ASP A 61 -7.72 -18.76 -4.29
C ASP A 61 -7.61 -18.64 -5.82
N TYR A 62 -7.38 -17.43 -6.35
CA TYR A 62 -7.10 -17.23 -7.77
C TYR A 62 -5.81 -17.94 -8.20
N MET A 63 -4.72 -17.77 -7.46
CA MET A 63 -3.44 -18.42 -7.76
C MET A 63 -3.55 -19.94 -7.73
N ARG A 64 -4.31 -20.51 -6.77
CA ARG A 64 -4.58 -21.95 -6.69
C ARG A 64 -5.38 -22.46 -7.89
N LYS A 65 -6.42 -21.74 -8.30
CA LYS A 65 -7.25 -22.09 -9.47
C LYS A 65 -6.45 -22.03 -10.77
N ASN A 66 -5.52 -21.08 -10.87
CA ASN A 66 -4.69 -20.86 -12.05
C ASN A 66 -3.27 -21.41 -11.86
N LYS A 67 -3.10 -22.52 -11.13
CA LYS A 67 -1.79 -23.03 -10.71
C LYS A 67 -0.78 -23.10 -11.86
N GLN A 68 -1.19 -23.46 -13.07
CA GLN A 68 -0.31 -23.53 -14.25
C GLN A 68 0.37 -22.19 -14.60
N GLN A 69 -0.27 -21.05 -14.31
CA GLN A 69 0.28 -19.71 -14.55
C GLN A 69 1.24 -19.25 -13.43
N PHE A 70 1.16 -19.87 -12.26
CA PHE A 70 1.88 -19.42 -11.05
C PHE A 70 2.88 -20.45 -10.52
N GLN A 71 2.88 -21.68 -11.05
CA GLN A 71 3.90 -22.68 -10.76
C GLN A 71 5.13 -22.43 -11.65
N LYS A 72 6.32 -22.49 -11.05
CA LYS A 72 7.60 -22.50 -11.76
C LYS A 72 7.93 -23.91 -12.24
#